data_AF-A0A662HJR0-F1
#
_entry.id   AF-A0A662HJR0-F1
#
_cell.length_a   1.000
_cell.length_b   1.000
_cell.length_c   1.000
_cell.angle_alpha   90.00
_cell.angle_beta   90.00
_cell.angle_gamma   90.00
#
_symmetry.space_group_name_H-M   'P 1'
#
loop_
_entity.id
_entity.type
_entity.pdbx_description
1 polymer ?
#
loop_
_entity_poly.entity_id
_entity_poly.type
_entity_poly.pdbx_seq_one_letter_code
_entity_poly.pdbx_strand_id
1 'polypeptide(L)'
;MLAKIWEEVNRIWVIDTHEHIYPYHVIAEREPTIFEILEGSYVSWIVELPRKGDYRALAERLRRVRGSAFLRSCIEALKDLYGVDISDLSEESLRLASQAISEAYSDKGWQREVLRRRARIVRCVLDPYWDPWIEDYDEECFALALRINMFLFGYNRRARDHNGNSPYDLAEKLGFQVESFDDYLGFIDRVLELAKGRGYVCLKSA
;
A
#
# COMPACT_ATOMS: atom_id res chain seq x y z
N MET A 1 -2.65 -26.06 24.33
CA MET A 1 -3.52 -24.89 24.53
C MET A 1 -3.23 -23.81 23.49
N LEU A 2 -1.99 -23.32 23.39
CA LEU A 2 -1.60 -22.29 22.40
C LEU A 2 -1.89 -22.67 20.93
N ALA A 3 -1.61 -23.92 20.54
CA ALA A 3 -1.87 -24.39 19.17
C ALA A 3 -3.37 -24.31 18.77
N LYS A 4 -4.28 -24.58 19.72
CA LYS A 4 -5.73 -24.48 19.47
C LYS A 4 -6.19 -23.03 19.32
N ILE A 5 -5.68 -22.13 20.17
CA ILE A 5 -5.97 -20.70 20.06
C ILE A 5 -5.45 -20.15 18.73
N TRP A 6 -4.25 -20.54 18.32
CA TRP A 6 -3.66 -20.15 17.03
C TRP A 6 -4.51 -20.60 15.84
N GLU A 7 -4.98 -21.85 15.86
CA GLU A 7 -5.86 -22.37 14.82
C GLU A 7 -7.18 -21.60 14.72
N GLU A 8 -7.80 -21.27 15.86
CA GLU A 8 -9.03 -20.48 15.87
C GLU A 8 -8.79 -19.03 15.40
N VAL A 9 -7.70 -18.39 15.81
CA VAL A 9 -7.36 -17.03 15.36
C VAL A 9 -7.14 -16.99 13.84
N ASN A 10 -6.43 -17.95 13.27
CA ASN A 10 -6.18 -18.00 11.83
C ASN A 10 -7.44 -18.22 10.99
N ARG A 11 -8.55 -18.67 11.59
CA ARG A 11 -9.85 -18.85 10.93
C ARG A 11 -10.66 -17.57 10.84
N ILE A 12 -10.29 -16.53 11.59
CA ILE A 12 -11.03 -15.28 11.66
C ILE A 12 -10.77 -14.48 10.39
N TRP A 13 -11.85 -14.02 9.77
CA TRP A 13 -11.79 -13.03 8.71
C TRP A 13 -11.55 -11.65 9.32
N VAL A 14 -10.66 -10.87 8.72
CA VAL A 14 -10.24 -9.58 9.28
C VAL A 14 -10.82 -8.42 8.46
N ILE A 15 -11.09 -7.31 9.15
CA ILE A 15 -11.27 -6.02 8.50
C ILE A 15 -9.98 -5.26 8.70
N ASP A 16 -9.36 -4.89 7.59
CA ASP A 16 -8.15 -4.11 7.62
C ASP A 16 -8.50 -2.63 7.69
N THR A 17 -8.11 -2.01 8.80
CA THR A 17 -8.56 -0.67 9.18
C THR A 17 -7.75 0.45 8.55
N HIS A 18 -6.60 0.16 7.91
CA HIS A 18 -5.77 1.18 7.26
C HIS A 18 -4.69 0.56 6.37
N GLU A 19 -4.69 0.91 5.07
CA GLU A 19 -3.70 0.44 4.10
C GLU A 19 -3.29 1.48 3.06
N HIS A 20 -2.15 1.21 2.40
CA HIS A 20 -1.60 2.02 1.31
C HIS A 20 -1.37 1.21 0.02
N ILE A 21 -2.17 0.16 -0.17
CA ILE A 21 -2.04 -0.75 -1.31
C ILE A 21 -2.43 -0.02 -2.60
N TYR A 22 -1.52 0.03 -3.56
CA TYR A 22 -1.81 0.58 -4.89
C TYR A 22 -2.80 -0.31 -5.67
N PRO A 23 -3.60 0.26 -6.59
CA PRO A 23 -4.37 -0.52 -7.54
C PRO A 23 -3.49 -1.52 -8.31
N TYR A 24 -4.05 -2.67 -8.66
CA TYR A 24 -3.33 -3.74 -9.35
C TYR A 24 -2.53 -3.24 -10.57
N HIS A 25 -3.13 -2.41 -11.42
CA HIS A 25 -2.49 -1.95 -12.65
C HIS A 25 -1.21 -1.16 -12.36
N VAL A 26 -1.22 -0.30 -11.34
CA VAL A 26 -0.05 0.46 -10.89
C VAL A 26 1.08 -0.47 -10.43
N ILE A 27 0.74 -1.55 -9.71
CA ILE A 27 1.74 -2.52 -9.25
C ILE A 27 2.29 -3.32 -10.45
N ALA A 28 1.41 -3.83 -11.31
CA ALA A 28 1.76 -4.66 -12.45
C ALA A 28 2.64 -3.93 -13.47
N GLU A 29 2.39 -2.63 -13.71
CA GLU A 29 3.22 -1.79 -14.59
C GLU A 29 4.68 -1.66 -14.13
N ARG A 30 4.97 -1.90 -12.84
CA ARG A 30 6.34 -1.92 -12.31
C ARG A 30 7.07 -3.24 -12.54
N GLU A 31 6.40 -4.23 -13.14
CA GLU A 31 6.92 -5.59 -13.35
C GLU A 31 7.53 -6.15 -12.06
N PRO A 32 6.69 -6.41 -11.04
CA PRO A 32 7.16 -6.66 -9.70
C PRO A 32 8.00 -7.93 -9.63
N THR A 33 9.14 -7.80 -8.97
CA THR A 33 10.04 -8.87 -8.57
C THR A 33 10.27 -8.76 -7.06
N ILE A 34 11.18 -9.56 -6.50
CA ILE A 34 11.56 -9.42 -5.09
C ILE A 34 12.13 -8.02 -4.80
N PHE A 35 12.73 -7.34 -5.78
CA PHE A 35 13.26 -5.99 -5.60
C PHE A 35 12.14 -4.99 -5.30
N GLU A 36 11.05 -5.00 -6.08
CA GLU A 36 9.91 -4.12 -5.85
C GLU A 36 9.19 -4.40 -4.53
N ILE A 37 9.06 -5.68 -4.16
CA ILE A 37 8.48 -6.07 -2.87
C ILE A 37 9.33 -5.55 -1.72
N LEU A 38 10.65 -5.73 -1.78
CA LEU A 38 11.56 -5.25 -0.73
C LEU A 38 11.62 -3.71 -0.69
N GLU A 39 11.60 -3.05 -1.85
CA GLU A 39 11.61 -1.59 -1.97
C GLU A 39 10.38 -0.97 -1.30
N GLY A 40 9.20 -1.53 -1.58
CA GLY A 40 7.92 -1.11 -0.99
C GLY A 40 7.71 -1.56 0.46
N SER A 41 8.66 -2.27 1.07
CA SER A 41 8.57 -2.77 2.45
C SER A 41 9.47 -2.01 3.40
N TYR A 42 9.30 -2.23 4.71
CA TYR A 42 10.23 -1.72 5.73
C TYR A 42 11.65 -2.28 5.64
N VAL A 43 11.91 -3.28 4.79
CA VAL A 43 13.27 -3.76 4.55
C VAL A 43 14.13 -2.65 3.93
N SER A 44 13.58 -1.85 3.00
CA SER A 44 14.32 -0.75 2.36
C SER A 44 14.76 0.35 3.35
N TRP A 45 14.13 0.43 4.52
CA TRP A 45 14.49 1.40 5.57
C TRP A 45 15.75 1.02 6.34
N ILE A 46 16.08 -0.27 6.38
CA ILE A 46 17.20 -0.81 7.15
C ILE A 46 18.33 -1.34 6.27
N VAL A 47 18.08 -1.47 4.97
CA VAL A 47 19.07 -1.88 4.00
C VAL A 47 18.85 -1.17 2.66
N GLU A 48 19.90 -0.53 2.16
CA GLU A 48 19.88 0.02 0.81
C GLU A 48 19.76 -1.13 -0.19
N LEU A 49 18.81 -1.07 -1.12
CA LEU A 49 18.66 -2.11 -2.14
C LEU A 49 19.65 -1.87 -3.29
N PRO A 50 20.29 -2.92 -3.83
CA PRO A 50 21.15 -2.78 -4.99
C PRO A 50 20.30 -2.61 -6.25
N ARG A 51 20.97 -2.36 -7.38
CA ARG A 51 20.30 -2.27 -8.69
C ARG A 51 19.48 -3.54 -8.95
N LYS A 52 18.26 -3.39 -9.47
CA LYS A 52 17.39 -4.49 -9.91
C LYS A 52 18.19 -5.48 -10.78
N GLY A 53 18.13 -6.76 -10.42
CA GLY A 53 18.86 -7.86 -11.07
C GLY A 53 20.22 -8.21 -10.46
N ASP A 54 20.77 -7.39 -9.55
CA ASP A 54 22.00 -7.72 -8.81
C ASP A 54 21.69 -8.57 -7.57
N TYR A 55 21.38 -9.85 -7.81
CA TYR A 55 21.03 -10.81 -6.77
C TYR A 55 22.17 -11.09 -5.79
N ARG A 56 23.42 -11.03 -6.26
CA ARG A 56 24.60 -11.21 -5.42
C ARG A 56 24.69 -10.12 -4.36
N ALA A 57 24.65 -8.87 -4.79
CA ALA A 57 24.66 -7.75 -3.86
C ALA A 57 23.44 -7.78 -2.94
N LEU A 58 22.27 -8.18 -3.46
CA LEU A 58 21.05 -8.27 -2.65
C LEU A 58 21.22 -9.29 -1.53
N ALA A 59 21.68 -10.50 -1.86
CA ALA A 59 21.95 -11.56 -0.90
C ALA A 59 22.95 -11.11 0.19
N GLU A 60 24.07 -10.50 -0.20
CA GLU A 60 25.08 -10.00 0.73
C GLU A 60 24.50 -8.96 1.70
N ARG A 61 23.65 -8.05 1.20
CA ARG A 61 23.01 -6.99 1.99
C ARG A 61 21.93 -7.54 2.93
N LEU A 62 21.06 -8.43 2.45
CA LEU A 62 20.01 -9.06 3.28
C LEU A 62 20.59 -9.89 4.43
N ARG A 63 21.72 -10.59 4.22
CA ARG A 63 22.39 -11.36 5.29
C ARG A 63 22.84 -10.51 6.48
N ARG A 64 23.07 -9.21 6.28
CA ARG A 64 23.43 -8.26 7.35
C ARG A 64 22.24 -7.93 8.25
N VAL A 65 21.02 -8.01 7.72
CA VAL A 65 19.76 -7.72 8.41
C VAL A 65 18.89 -8.97 8.62
N ARG A 66 19.48 -10.17 8.54
CA ARG A 66 18.79 -11.48 8.63
C ARG A 66 17.96 -11.69 9.91
N GLY A 67 18.31 -10.98 10.99
CA GLY A 67 17.58 -11.03 12.26
C GLY A 67 16.46 -10.01 12.39
N SER A 68 16.24 -9.14 11.39
CA SER A 68 15.22 -8.10 11.47
C SER A 68 13.81 -8.68 11.31
N ALA A 69 12.86 -8.17 12.10
CA ALA A 69 11.46 -8.57 11.98
C ALA A 69 10.87 -8.23 10.60
N PHE A 70 11.34 -7.13 9.97
CA PHE A 70 10.92 -6.73 8.62
C PHE A 70 11.27 -7.82 7.59
N LEU A 71 12.54 -8.21 7.52
CA LEU A 71 12.96 -9.25 6.58
C LEU A 71 12.32 -10.60 6.92
N ARG A 72 12.26 -10.99 8.20
CA ARG A 72 11.61 -12.25 8.61
C ARG A 72 10.15 -12.31 8.17
N SER A 73 9.40 -11.21 8.29
CA SER A 73 8.00 -11.15 7.84
C SER A 73 7.90 -11.30 6.32
N CYS A 74 8.79 -10.67 5.55
CA CYS A 74 8.85 -10.86 4.09
C CYS A 74 9.18 -12.31 3.71
N ILE A 75 10.11 -12.97 4.41
CA ILE A 75 10.46 -14.37 4.14
C ILE A 75 9.24 -15.28 4.32
N GLU A 76 8.51 -15.13 5.43
CA GLU A 76 7.30 -15.95 5.67
C GLU A 76 6.20 -15.64 4.65
N ALA A 77 6.00 -14.37 4.28
CA ALA A 77 5.03 -13.99 3.27
C ALA A 77 5.38 -14.56 1.87
N LEU A 78 6.67 -14.57 1.52
CA LEU A 78 7.13 -15.14 0.25
C LEU A 78 6.88 -16.65 0.19
N LYS A 79 7.12 -17.34 1.31
CA LYS A 79 6.86 -18.76 1.45
C LYS A 79 5.38 -19.09 1.35
N ASP A 80 4.52 -18.33 2.02
CA ASP A 80 3.07 -18.57 2.04
C ASP A 80 2.41 -18.23 0.68
N LEU A 81 2.76 -17.09 0.09
CA LEU A 81 2.11 -16.61 -1.12
C LEU A 81 2.67 -17.23 -2.40
N TYR A 82 3.98 -17.48 -2.46
CA TYR A 82 4.65 -17.93 -3.69
C TYR A 82 5.28 -19.32 -3.56
N GLY A 83 5.26 -19.94 -2.38
CA GLY A 83 5.89 -21.24 -2.16
C GLY A 83 7.42 -21.21 -2.19
N VAL A 84 8.03 -20.02 -2.14
CA VAL A 84 9.50 -19.85 -2.22
C VAL A 84 10.06 -19.51 -0.85
N ASP A 85 10.92 -20.37 -0.32
CA ASP A 85 11.65 -20.12 0.92
C ASP A 85 13.02 -19.50 0.61
N ILE A 86 13.17 -18.21 0.97
CA ILE A 86 14.43 -17.47 0.79
C ILE A 86 15.24 -17.36 2.10
N SER A 87 14.98 -18.21 3.09
CA SER A 87 15.68 -18.16 4.40
C SER A 87 17.19 -18.38 4.29
N ASP A 88 17.65 -19.03 3.22
CA ASP A 88 19.08 -19.23 2.92
C ASP A 88 19.76 -17.94 2.42
N LEU A 89 18.98 -16.96 1.95
CA LEU A 89 19.44 -15.71 1.34
C LEU A 89 20.50 -15.98 0.26
N SER A 90 20.26 -16.99 -0.59
CA SER A 90 21.11 -17.32 -1.74
C SER A 90 20.67 -16.54 -2.98
N GLU A 91 21.57 -16.36 -3.95
CA GLU A 91 21.21 -15.74 -5.22
C GLU A 91 20.14 -16.55 -5.97
N GLU A 92 20.19 -17.87 -5.83
CA GLU A 92 19.26 -18.80 -6.45
C GLU A 92 17.85 -18.63 -5.89
N SER A 93 17.67 -18.67 -4.56
CA SER A 93 16.36 -18.52 -3.94
C SER A 93 15.75 -17.14 -4.21
N LEU A 94 16.55 -16.07 -4.22
CA LEU A 94 16.09 -14.73 -4.56
C LEU A 94 15.67 -14.61 -6.03
N ARG A 95 16.35 -15.29 -6.96
CA ARG A 95 15.93 -15.37 -8.38
C ARG A 95 14.62 -16.12 -8.54
N LEU A 96 14.47 -17.25 -7.84
CA LEU A 96 13.24 -18.04 -7.82
C LEU A 96 12.08 -17.20 -7.28
N ALA A 97 12.30 -16.43 -6.21
CA ALA A 97 11.28 -15.54 -5.67
C ALA A 97 10.88 -14.46 -6.68
N SER A 98 11.83 -13.81 -7.34
CA SER A 98 11.52 -12.84 -8.41
C SER A 98 10.65 -13.44 -9.50
N GLN A 99 11.00 -14.64 -9.98
CA GLN A 99 10.25 -15.33 -11.02
C GLN A 99 8.82 -15.62 -10.56
N ALA A 100 8.64 -16.21 -9.37
CA ALA A 100 7.33 -16.54 -8.84
C ALA A 100 6.45 -15.30 -8.61
N ILE A 101 7.04 -14.18 -8.17
CA ILE A 101 6.32 -12.90 -8.02
C ILE A 101 5.85 -12.40 -9.40
N SER A 102 6.75 -12.35 -10.37
CA SER A 102 6.42 -11.86 -11.71
C SER A 102 5.37 -12.74 -12.41
N GLU A 103 5.46 -14.06 -12.26
CA GLU A 103 4.46 -15.00 -12.77
C GLU A 103 3.09 -14.78 -12.12
N ALA A 104 3.03 -14.60 -10.80
CA ALA A 104 1.78 -14.36 -10.10
C ALA A 104 1.10 -13.05 -10.55
N TYR A 105 1.88 -11.97 -10.71
CA TYR A 105 1.37 -10.69 -11.21
C TYR A 105 1.12 -10.64 -12.73
N SER A 106 1.27 -11.77 -13.44
CA SER A 106 0.68 -11.91 -14.79
C SER A 106 -0.83 -12.13 -14.74
N ASP A 107 -1.35 -12.59 -13.59
CA ASP A 107 -2.78 -12.74 -13.33
C ASP A 107 -3.37 -11.45 -12.73
N LYS A 108 -4.31 -10.83 -13.45
CA LYS A 108 -5.06 -9.65 -12.98
C LYS A 108 -5.88 -9.91 -11.72
N GLY A 109 -6.22 -11.16 -11.43
CA GLY A 109 -6.91 -11.57 -10.22
C GLY A 109 -6.01 -11.72 -9.00
N TRP A 110 -4.67 -11.66 -9.14
CA TRP A 110 -3.74 -12.03 -8.08
C TRP A 110 -3.91 -11.20 -6.81
N GLN A 111 -3.97 -9.87 -6.91
CA GLN A 111 -4.14 -8.99 -5.75
C GLN A 111 -5.42 -9.33 -4.98
N ARG A 112 -6.53 -9.55 -5.70
CA ARG A 112 -7.82 -9.91 -5.11
C ARG A 112 -7.77 -11.30 -4.46
N GLU A 113 -7.14 -12.27 -5.10
CA GLU A 113 -6.93 -13.62 -4.55
C GLU A 113 -6.15 -13.55 -3.23
N VAL A 114 -5.06 -12.79 -3.19
CA VAL A 114 -4.26 -12.60 -1.97
C VAL A 114 -5.10 -11.99 -0.85
N LEU A 115 -5.78 -10.86 -1.10
CA LEU A 115 -6.58 -10.19 -0.06
C LEU A 115 -7.75 -11.06 0.41
N ARG A 116 -8.50 -11.66 -0.51
CA ARG A 116 -9.77 -12.34 -0.19
C ARG A 116 -9.61 -13.77 0.29
N ARG A 117 -8.71 -14.54 -0.31
CA ARG A 117 -8.61 -15.99 -0.06
C ARG A 117 -7.45 -16.34 0.84
N ARG A 118 -6.29 -15.73 0.61
CA ARG A 118 -5.06 -16.02 1.37
C ARG A 118 -5.06 -15.30 2.71
N ALA A 119 -5.22 -13.97 2.69
CA ALA A 119 -5.22 -13.13 3.88
C ALA A 119 -6.57 -13.06 4.61
N ARG A 120 -7.67 -13.53 3.97
CA ARG A 120 -9.04 -13.52 4.53
C ARG A 120 -9.51 -12.13 4.97
N ILE A 121 -9.17 -11.12 4.18
CA ILE A 121 -9.58 -9.75 4.42
C ILE A 121 -10.97 -9.51 3.80
N VAL A 122 -11.90 -9.06 4.65
CA VAL A 122 -13.27 -8.72 4.27
C VAL A 122 -13.33 -7.39 3.54
N ARG A 123 -12.50 -6.44 3.94
CA ARG A 123 -12.33 -5.14 3.28
C ARG A 123 -11.11 -4.45 3.86
N CYS A 124 -10.41 -3.68 3.03
CA CYS A 124 -9.36 -2.78 3.47
C CYS A 124 -9.85 -1.34 3.42
N VAL A 125 -9.54 -0.56 4.44
CA VAL A 125 -9.69 0.90 4.39
C VAL A 125 -8.43 1.47 3.73
N LEU A 126 -8.55 1.84 2.46
CA LEU A 126 -7.47 2.36 1.64
C LEU A 126 -7.30 3.87 1.88
N ASP A 127 -6.09 4.28 2.26
CA ASP A 127 -5.64 5.67 2.26
C ASP A 127 -4.72 5.90 1.04
N PRO A 128 -5.27 6.41 -0.08
CA PRO A 128 -4.50 6.68 -1.29
C PRO A 128 -3.75 8.01 -1.16
N TYR A 129 -2.71 8.05 -0.33
CA TYR A 129 -2.02 9.30 -0.01
C TYR A 129 -1.44 10.03 -1.24
N TRP A 130 -1.17 9.29 -2.31
CA TRP A 130 -0.66 9.78 -3.59
C TRP A 130 -1.75 10.40 -4.48
N ASP A 131 -3.01 10.04 -4.28
CA ASP A 131 -4.19 10.63 -4.94
C ASP A 131 -5.38 10.56 -3.96
N PRO A 132 -5.53 11.56 -3.06
CA PRO A 132 -6.60 11.58 -2.07
C PRO A 132 -8.01 11.53 -2.68
N TRP A 133 -8.13 11.80 -3.98
CA TRP A 133 -9.38 11.78 -4.75
C TRP A 133 -9.32 10.77 -5.89
N ILE A 134 -8.72 9.60 -5.65
CA ILE A 134 -8.64 8.48 -6.60
C ILE A 134 -10.02 8.07 -7.13
N GLU A 135 -10.05 7.66 -8.39
CA GLU A 135 -11.26 7.22 -9.09
C GLU A 135 -11.23 5.74 -9.47
N ASP A 136 -10.05 5.18 -9.76
CA ASP A 136 -9.89 3.79 -10.16
C ASP A 136 -9.28 2.95 -9.03
N TYR A 137 -10.10 2.07 -8.46
CA TYR A 137 -9.70 1.10 -7.43
C TYR A 137 -10.71 -0.05 -7.36
N ASP A 138 -10.33 -1.17 -6.73
CA ASP A 138 -11.23 -2.31 -6.54
C ASP A 138 -12.22 -2.05 -5.39
N GLU A 139 -13.39 -1.49 -5.71
CA GLU A 139 -14.45 -1.16 -4.73
C GLU A 139 -14.95 -2.36 -3.92
N GLU A 140 -14.81 -3.58 -4.45
CA GLU A 140 -15.14 -4.78 -3.69
C GLU A 140 -14.12 -4.97 -2.57
N CYS A 141 -12.83 -4.82 -2.84
CA CYS A 141 -11.76 -5.05 -1.86
C CYS A 141 -11.56 -3.86 -0.92
N PHE A 142 -11.82 -2.63 -1.36
CA PHE A 142 -11.43 -1.42 -0.65
C PHE A 142 -12.62 -0.52 -0.29
N ALA A 143 -12.52 0.15 0.84
CA ALA A 143 -13.28 1.36 1.18
C ALA A 143 -12.29 2.51 1.35
N LEU A 144 -12.64 3.73 0.99
CA LEU A 144 -11.69 4.83 1.01
C LEU A 144 -11.63 5.56 2.36
N ALA A 145 -10.42 5.92 2.79
CA ALA A 145 -10.16 6.94 3.79
C ALA A 145 -9.85 8.26 3.10
N LEU A 146 -10.44 9.35 3.59
CA LEU A 146 -10.15 10.67 3.06
C LEU A 146 -8.93 11.22 3.78
N ARG A 147 -7.80 11.32 3.09
CA ARG A 147 -6.62 11.99 3.62
C ARG A 147 -6.87 13.49 3.67
N ILE A 148 -6.88 14.06 4.87
CA ILE A 148 -7.21 15.47 5.11
C ILE A 148 -5.98 16.38 5.26
N ASN A 149 -4.77 15.82 5.16
CA ASN A 149 -3.52 16.55 5.41
C ASN A 149 -3.43 17.85 4.61
N MET A 150 -3.72 17.83 3.31
CA MET A 150 -3.69 19.05 2.49
C MET A 150 -4.57 20.20 3.04
N PHE A 151 -5.67 19.90 3.74
CA PHE A 151 -6.52 20.93 4.35
C PHE A 151 -5.87 21.59 5.58
N LEU A 152 -4.95 20.90 6.25
CA LEU A 152 -4.18 21.45 7.37
C LEU A 152 -2.99 22.29 6.90
N PHE A 153 -2.57 22.12 5.64
CA PHE A 153 -1.46 22.83 5.01
C PHE A 153 -1.91 23.88 3.98
N GLY A 154 -3.22 24.13 3.83
CA GLY A 154 -3.77 25.04 2.82
C GLY A 154 -3.66 26.54 3.12
N TYR A 155 -2.66 26.97 3.90
CA TYR A 155 -2.50 28.38 4.30
C TYR A 155 -2.14 29.32 3.14
N ASN A 156 -1.74 28.79 1.97
CA ASN A 156 -1.65 29.54 0.71
C ASN A 156 -1.71 28.60 -0.51
N ARG A 157 -1.95 29.16 -1.70
CA ARG A 157 -2.13 28.42 -2.97
C ARG A 157 -0.95 27.54 -3.42
N ARG A 158 0.27 27.87 -2.98
CA ARG A 158 1.49 27.10 -3.29
C ARG A 158 1.84 26.07 -2.22
N ALA A 159 1.21 26.13 -1.06
CA ALA A 159 1.47 25.17 0.00
C ALA A 159 1.06 23.76 -0.45
N ARG A 160 1.84 22.78 -0.02
CA ARG A 160 1.64 21.35 -0.28
C ARG A 160 1.89 20.60 1.01
N ASP A 161 1.15 19.52 1.22
CA ASP A 161 1.48 18.59 2.30
C ASP A 161 2.74 17.77 1.97
N HIS A 162 3.16 16.89 2.89
CA HIS A 162 4.35 16.06 2.71
C HIS A 162 4.23 15.02 1.57
N ASN A 163 3.04 14.83 1.01
CA ASN A 163 2.79 13.99 -0.15
C ASN A 163 2.66 14.78 -1.46
N GLY A 164 2.76 16.12 -1.39
CA GLY A 164 2.62 16.98 -2.57
C GLY A 164 1.17 17.35 -2.90
N ASN A 165 0.20 17.07 -2.01
CA ASN A 165 -1.20 17.40 -2.25
C ASN A 165 -1.51 18.86 -1.85
N SER A 166 -2.47 19.47 -2.56
CA SER A 166 -2.99 20.81 -2.25
C SER A 166 -4.52 20.83 -2.32
N PRO A 167 -5.17 21.53 -1.37
CA PRO A 167 -6.62 21.70 -1.42
C PRO A 167 -7.05 22.51 -2.64
N TYR A 168 -6.19 23.40 -3.16
CA TYR A 168 -6.48 24.20 -4.35
C TYR A 168 -6.41 23.38 -5.64
N ASP A 169 -5.56 22.35 -5.68
CA ASP A 169 -5.43 21.46 -6.82
C ASP A 169 -6.67 20.54 -6.87
N LEU A 170 -7.16 20.09 -5.71
CA LEU A 170 -8.45 19.42 -5.62
C LEU A 170 -9.61 20.35 -5.97
N ALA A 171 -9.58 21.61 -5.51
CA ALA A 171 -10.62 22.58 -5.83
C ALA A 171 -10.73 22.79 -7.35
N GLU A 172 -9.59 22.94 -8.04
CA GLU A 172 -9.55 22.98 -9.50
C GLU A 172 -10.12 21.71 -10.14
N LYS A 173 -9.70 20.51 -9.67
CA LYS A 173 -10.22 19.22 -10.14
C LYS A 173 -11.74 19.12 -9.99
N LEU A 174 -12.30 19.71 -8.93
CA LEU A 174 -13.73 19.71 -8.63
C LEU A 174 -14.50 20.91 -9.18
N GLY A 175 -13.83 21.82 -9.90
CA GLY A 175 -14.45 23.04 -10.43
C GLY A 175 -14.93 24.01 -9.35
N PHE A 176 -14.27 24.04 -8.19
CA PHE A 176 -14.58 24.92 -7.07
C PHE A 176 -13.58 26.08 -6.99
N GLN A 177 -14.08 27.31 -6.88
CA GLN A 177 -13.24 28.50 -6.73
C GLN A 177 -13.06 28.84 -5.24
N VAL A 178 -11.82 29.13 -4.84
CA VAL A 178 -11.47 29.51 -3.47
C VAL A 178 -10.74 30.86 -3.50
N GLU A 179 -11.45 31.94 -3.18
CA GLU A 179 -10.92 33.32 -3.19
C GLU A 179 -10.82 33.94 -1.80
N SER A 180 -11.51 33.36 -0.81
CA SER A 180 -11.51 33.80 0.58
C SER A 180 -11.33 32.63 1.55
N PHE A 181 -11.15 32.96 2.83
CA PHE A 181 -11.12 31.94 3.88
C PHE A 181 -12.47 31.26 4.07
N ASP A 182 -13.58 31.99 3.89
CA ASP A 182 -14.92 31.40 3.96
C ASP A 182 -15.16 30.43 2.81
N ASP A 183 -14.71 30.76 1.58
CA ASP A 183 -14.76 29.81 0.45
C ASP A 183 -13.93 28.56 0.74
N TYR A 184 -12.80 28.71 1.42
CA TYR A 184 -11.93 27.60 1.79
C TYR A 184 -12.62 26.65 2.78
N LEU A 185 -13.29 27.19 3.80
CA LEU A 185 -14.08 26.39 4.73
C LEU A 185 -15.27 25.72 4.03
N GLY A 186 -15.99 26.47 3.20
CA GLY A 186 -17.09 25.93 2.39
C GLY A 186 -16.63 24.83 1.40
N PHE A 187 -15.41 24.95 0.88
CA PHE A 187 -14.81 23.91 0.06
C PHE A 187 -14.51 22.64 0.86
N ILE A 188 -13.99 22.76 2.09
CA ILE A 188 -13.79 21.59 2.98
C ILE A 188 -15.11 20.88 3.25
N ASP A 189 -16.16 21.63 3.62
CA ASP A 189 -17.49 21.07 3.86
C ASP A 189 -18.01 20.34 2.62
N ARG A 190 -17.86 20.96 1.44
CA ARG A 190 -18.25 20.36 0.16
C ARG A 190 -17.49 19.06 -0.12
N VAL A 191 -16.19 19.01 0.14
CA VAL A 191 -15.39 17.80 -0.05
C VAL A 191 -15.83 16.69 0.92
N LEU A 192 -16.12 17.02 2.18
CA LEU A 192 -16.59 16.04 3.16
C LEU A 192 -17.96 15.45 2.77
N GLU A 193 -18.89 16.27 2.28
CA GLU A 193 -20.18 15.82 1.74
C GLU A 193 -20.00 14.88 0.55
N LEU A 194 -19.16 15.28 -0.42
CA LEU A 194 -18.87 14.47 -1.61
C LEU A 194 -18.18 13.16 -1.24
N ALA A 195 -17.21 13.18 -0.33
CA ALA A 195 -16.49 11.99 0.12
C ALA A 195 -17.45 11.00 0.78
N LYS A 196 -18.32 11.49 1.68
CA LYS A 196 -19.36 10.66 2.29
C LYS A 196 -20.30 10.07 1.24
N GLY A 197 -20.71 10.86 0.24
CA GLY A 197 -21.53 10.39 -0.88
C GLY A 197 -20.84 9.34 -1.77
N ARG A 198 -19.52 9.42 -1.91
CA ARG A 198 -18.67 8.47 -2.65
C ARG A 198 -18.28 7.22 -1.83
N GLY A 199 -18.77 7.09 -0.59
CA GLY A 199 -18.52 5.92 0.24
C GLY A 199 -17.19 5.92 0.99
N TYR A 200 -16.55 7.10 1.16
CA TYR A 200 -15.44 7.23 2.09
C TYR A 200 -15.93 6.97 3.52
N VAL A 201 -15.22 6.13 4.27
CA VAL A 201 -15.67 5.61 5.57
C VAL A 201 -15.02 6.28 6.78
N CYS A 202 -13.91 6.98 6.58
CA CYS A 202 -13.21 7.69 7.65
C CYS A 202 -12.36 8.84 7.11
N LEU A 203 -11.84 9.66 8.04
CA LEU A 203 -10.83 10.66 7.77
C LEU A 203 -9.48 10.16 8.28
N LYS A 204 -8.41 10.51 7.57
CA LYS A 204 -7.03 10.19 7.97
C LYS A 204 -6.17 11.44 7.97
N SER A 205 -5.49 11.67 9.08
CA SER A 205 -4.39 12.63 9.19
C SER A 205 -3.12 11.94 9.68
N ALA A 206 -1.97 12.40 9.20
CA ALA A 206 -0.63 11.85 9.48
C ALA A 206 0.40 12.97 9.51
#